data_AF-A0A9D6TQB9-F1
#
_entry.id   AF-A0A9D6TQB9-F1
#
_cell.length_a   1.000
_cell.length_b   1.000
_cell.length_c   1.000
_cell.angle_alpha   90.00
_cell.angle_beta   90.00
_cell.angle_gamma   90.00
#
_symmetry.space_group_name_H-M   'P 1'
#
loop_
_entity.id
_entity.type
_entity.pdbx_description
1 polymer ?
#
loop_
_entity_poly.entity_id
_entity_poly.type
_entity_poly.pdbx_seq_one_letter_code
_entity_poly.pdbx_strand_id
1 'polypeptide(L)' 'MRHRHLNHQDFTLAAIDDIIGRGQRPAWEALRSALILQPEIREKVLRVCAAHIADPAAQRYHFWNCYARARQEAS' A
#
# COMPACT_ATOMS: atom_id res chain seq x y z
N MET A 1 12.49 -23.61 5.69
CA MET A 1 12.90 -22.74 4.56
C MET A 1 11.67 -22.00 4.03
N ARG A 2 11.89 -20.81 3.48
CA ARG A 2 10.96 -19.72 3.11
C ARG A 2 9.63 -20.15 2.43
N HIS A 3 8.50 -19.87 3.09
CA HIS A 3 7.16 -19.77 2.45
C HIS A 3 6.83 -18.31 2.09
N ARG A 4 7.72 -17.59 1.37
CA ARG A 4 7.63 -16.12 1.28
C ARG A 4 7.38 -15.54 -0.12
N HIS A 5 6.96 -16.34 -1.11
CA HIS A 5 6.90 -15.84 -2.50
C HIS A 5 5.58 -16.02 -3.26
N LEU A 6 4.57 -16.70 -2.70
CA LEU A 6 3.39 -17.08 -3.51
C LEU A 6 2.22 -16.08 -3.52
N ASN A 7 2.26 -14.99 -2.74
CA ASN A 7 1.15 -14.00 -2.68
C ASN A 7 1.48 -12.60 -3.22
N HIS A 8 2.67 -12.37 -3.77
CA HIS A 8 3.06 -11.02 -4.25
C HIS A 8 2.49 -10.64 -5.61
N GLN A 9 1.89 -11.59 -6.34
CA GLN A 9 1.44 -11.36 -7.70
C GLN A 9 0.22 -10.43 -7.78
N ASP A 10 -0.60 -10.37 -6.73
CA ASP A 10 -1.81 -9.52 -6.71
C ASP A 10 -1.55 -8.05 -6.36
N PHE A 11 -0.43 -7.77 -5.66
CA PHE A 11 -0.04 -6.40 -5.26
C PHE A 11 1.17 -5.91 -6.06
N THR A 12 0.97 -5.76 -7.37
CA THR A 12 1.88 -4.98 -8.23
C THR A 12 1.73 -3.49 -7.92
N LEU A 13 2.68 -2.65 -8.35
CA LEU A 13 2.58 -1.19 -8.16
C LEU A 13 1.32 -0.61 -8.82
N ALA A 14 1.00 -1.06 -10.04
CA ALA A 14 -0.19 -0.64 -10.76
C ALA A 14 -1.49 -1.09 -10.07
N ALA A 15 -1.52 -2.32 -9.53
CA ALA A 15 -2.68 -2.79 -8.77
C ALA A 15 -2.88 -2.00 -7.48
N ILE A 16 -1.80 -1.68 -6.76
CA ILE A 16 -1.86 -0.83 -5.56
C ILE A 16 -2.38 0.57 -5.91
N ASP A 17 -1.86 1.17 -6.99
CA ASP A 17 -2.32 2.47 -7.48
C ASP A 17 -3.82 2.46 -7.81
N ASP A 18 -4.29 1.46 -8.56
CA ASP A 18 -5.71 1.30 -8.89
C ASP A 18 -6.59 1.11 -7.64
N ILE A 19 -6.16 0.30 -6.68
CA ILE A 19 -6.88 0.09 -5.41
C ILE A 19 -7.02 1.41 -4.62
N ILE A 20 -5.94 2.17 -4.50
CA ILE A 20 -5.95 3.46 -3.79
C ILE A 20 -6.84 4.46 -4.54
N GLY A 21 -6.66 4.56 -5.86
CA GLY A 21 -7.39 5.45 -6.74
C GLY A 21 -8.90 5.19 -6.73
N ARG A 22 -9.34 3.93 -6.88
CA ARG A 22 -10.76 3.56 -6.93
C ARG A 22 -11.49 3.71 -5.59
N GLY A 23 -10.79 3.55 -4.48
CA GLY A 23 -11.39 3.78 -3.15
C GLY A 23 -12.39 2.70 -2.70
N GLN A 24 -12.33 1.48 -3.26
CA GLN A 24 -13.27 0.42 -2.91
C GLN A 24 -12.93 -0.19 -1.55
N ARG A 25 -13.92 -0.22 -0.64
CA ARG A 25 -13.71 -0.66 0.74
C ARG A 25 -13.13 -2.07 0.88
N PRO A 26 -13.64 -3.11 0.17
CA PRO A 26 -13.07 -4.46 0.28
C PRO A 26 -11.61 -4.54 -0.18
N ALA A 27 -11.26 -3.82 -1.26
CA ALA A 27 -9.89 -3.77 -1.77
C ALA A 27 -8.95 -3.04 -0.81
N TRP A 28 -9.44 -1.98 -0.14
CA TRP A 28 -8.69 -1.28 0.91
C TRP A 28 -8.44 -2.16 2.13
N GLU A 29 -9.43 -2.95 2.56
CA GLU A 29 -9.28 -3.90 3.65
C GLU A 29 -8.22 -4.99 3.32
N ALA A 30 -8.23 -5.51 2.09
CA ALA A 30 -7.23 -6.45 1.60
C ALA A 30 -5.82 -5.81 1.57
N LEU A 31 -5.69 -4.61 1.00
CA LEU A 31 -4.41 -3.89 0.94
C LEU A 31 -3.86 -3.59 2.33
N ARG A 32 -4.73 -3.15 3.26
CA ARG A 32 -4.35 -2.90 4.66
C ARG A 32 -3.81 -4.18 5.30
N SER A 33 -4.51 -5.30 5.14
CA SER A 33 -4.12 -6.57 5.75
C SER A 33 -2.79 -7.05 5.21
N ALA A 34 -2.59 -6.96 3.89
CA ALA A 34 -1.32 -7.30 3.24
C ALA A 34 -0.18 -6.38 3.68
N LEU A 35 -0.41 -5.07 3.73
CA LEU A 35 0.58 -4.07 4.18
C LEU A 35 1.07 -4.34 5.61
N ILE A 36 0.18 -4.77 6.51
CA ILE A 36 0.54 -5.07 7.90
C ILE A 36 1.43 -6.31 7.97
N LEU A 37 1.06 -7.36 7.24
CA LEU A 37 1.72 -8.67 7.31
C LEU A 37 3.03 -8.75 6.50
N GLN A 38 3.14 -7.98 5.43
CA GLN A 38 4.22 -8.10 4.44
C GLN A 38 4.94 -6.75 4.28
N PRO A 39 6.16 -6.58 4.84
CA PRO A 39 6.96 -5.37 4.69
C PRO A 39 7.19 -4.94 3.24
N GLU A 40 7.36 -5.91 2.33
CA GLU A 40 7.52 -5.69 0.90
C GLU A 40 6.29 -5.02 0.24
N ILE A 41 5.07 -5.30 0.73
CA ILE A 41 3.86 -4.63 0.25
C ILE A 41 3.80 -3.20 0.80
N ARG A 42 4.20 -3.00 2.05
CA ARG A 42 4.30 -1.66 2.65
C ARG A 42 5.25 -0.75 1.87
N GLU A 43 6.42 -1.24 1.50
CA GLU A 43 7.39 -0.50 0.68
C GLU A 43 6.81 -0.11 -0.69
N LYS A 44 6.07 -1.03 -1.34
CA LYS A 44 5.38 -0.74 -2.59
C LYS A 44 4.31 0.34 -2.43
N VAL A 45 3.52 0.31 -1.34
CA VAL A 45 2.53 1.36 -1.05
C VAL A 45 3.21 2.72 -0.88
N LEU A 46 4.31 2.79 -0.11
CA LEU A 46 5.08 4.03 0.04
C LEU A 46 5.59 4.55 -1.31
N ARG A 47 6.09 3.66 -2.17
CA ARG A 47 6.56 4.01 -3.51
C ARG A 47 5.45 4.55 -4.39
N VAL A 48 4.26 3.94 -4.39
CA VAL A 48 3.10 4.44 -5.14
C VAL A 48 2.71 5.82 -4.61
N CYS A 49 2.52 5.98 -3.30
CA CYS A 49 2.08 7.27 -2.75
C CYS A 49 3.10 8.40 -2.96
N ALA A 50 4.41 8.09 -3.00
CA ALA A 50 5.44 9.08 -3.28
C ALA A 50 5.29 9.77 -4.65
N ALA A 51 4.66 9.11 -5.63
CA ALA A 51 4.37 9.73 -6.93
C ALA A 51 3.25 10.79 -6.88
N HIS A 52 2.42 10.77 -5.83
CA HIS A 52 1.23 11.62 -5.69
C HIS A 52 1.36 12.68 -4.58
N ILE A 53 2.48 12.73 -3.84
CA ILE A 53 2.67 13.67 -2.72
C ILE A 53 2.61 15.14 -3.14
N ALA A 54 2.99 15.44 -4.39
CA ALA A 54 2.97 16.80 -4.91
C ALA A 54 1.55 17.31 -5.23
N ASP A 55 0.55 16.41 -5.30
CA ASP A 55 -0.84 16.77 -5.55
C ASP A 55 -1.63 16.87 -4.22
N PRO A 56 -2.02 18.07 -3.77
CA PRO A 56 -2.81 18.23 -2.55
C PRO A 56 -4.21 17.59 -2.63
N ALA A 57 -4.75 17.38 -3.84
CA ALA A 57 -6.05 16.76 -4.04
C ALA A 57 -5.99 15.22 -3.94
N ALA A 58 -4.79 14.62 -3.98
CA ALA A 58 -4.58 13.18 -3.87
C ALA A 58 -4.72 12.64 -2.43
N GLN A 59 -5.77 13.05 -1.71
CA GLN A 59 -5.98 12.78 -0.27
C GLN A 59 -5.89 11.30 0.10
N ARG A 60 -6.34 10.39 -0.78
CA ARG A 60 -6.25 8.93 -0.56
C ARG A 60 -4.80 8.48 -0.49
N TYR A 61 -3.94 8.98 -1.35
CA TYR A 61 -2.52 8.65 -1.38
C TYR A 61 -1.78 9.23 -0.17
N HIS A 62 -2.15 10.46 0.25
CA HIS A 62 -1.65 11.05 1.50
C HIS A 62 -2.01 10.19 2.71
N PHE A 63 -3.26 9.76 2.81
CA PHE A 63 -3.72 8.85 3.86
C PHE A 63 -2.90 7.55 3.89
N TRP A 64 -2.76 6.88 2.75
CA TRP A 64 -2.03 5.61 2.67
C TRP A 64 -0.53 5.78 2.95
N ASN A 65 0.10 6.89 2.54
CA ASN A 65 1.49 7.20 2.88
C ASN A 65 1.68 7.34 4.39
N CYS A 66 0.85 8.16 5.04
CA CYS A 66 0.92 8.35 6.49
C CYS A 66 0.66 7.04 7.24
N TYR A 67 -0.34 6.26 6.81
CA TYR A 67 -0.67 4.98 7.41
C TYR A 67 0.49 3.97 7.28
N ALA A 68 1.09 3.87 6.09
CA ALA A 68 2.20 2.98 5.83
C ALA A 68 3.44 3.33 6.67
N ARG A 69 3.79 4.63 6.77
CA ARG A 69 4.92 5.12 7.57
C ARG A 69 4.74 4.82 9.06
N ALA A 70 3.56 5.10 9.61
CA ALA A 70 3.27 4.81 11.01
C ALA A 70 3.42 3.32 11.36
N ARG A 71 3.24 2.42 10.39
CA ARG A 71 3.45 0.97 10.58
C ARG A 71 4.90 0.51 10.40
N GLN A 72 5.75 1.33 9.78
CA GLN A 72 7.18 1.06 9.67
C GLN A 72 7.92 1.42 10.96
N GLU A 73 7.50 2.49 11.64
CA GLU A 73 8.11 2.97 12.89
C GLU A 73 7.73 2.14 14.13
N ALA A 74 6.65 1.35 14.04
CA ALA A 74 6.13 0.54 15.14
C ALA A 74 6.64 -0.92 15.17
N SER A 75 7.62 -1.29 14.33
CA SER A 75 8.19 -2.65 14.23
C SER A 75 9.61 -2.72 14.77
#